data_AF-A0A2A4NA55-F1
#
_entry.id   AF-A0A2A4NA55-F1
#
_cell.length_a   1.000
_cell.length_b   1.000
_cell.length_c   1.000
_cell.angle_alpha   90.00
_cell.angle_beta   90.00
_cell.angle_gamma   90.00
#
_symmetry.space_group_name_H-M   'P 1'
#
loop_
_entity.id
_entity.type
_entity.pdbx_description
1 polymer ?
#
loop_
_entity_poly.entity_id
_entity_poly.type
_entity_poly.pdbx_seq_one_letter_code
_entity_poly.pdbx_strand_id
1 'polypeptide(L)'
;MAILQVCFWMLLPALAGAHSVDELNEKLLASEKFFQPIDKPAPKFALLDQDGDPVNLADFEGKVVVLYFAYLSCPDTCPLQTDFIGELQQMINATPMRDLVEFVTVTTDPLNDTYADMQKFGPERGLDPYNWRILTSGPDLPEATRDLVEQFGHSYQVVDDGYQVHGTVTHVIDKRGQWRANFYGLDFKPTNMVMFVNALVNEHHDDNEDNAPGFLDRVLSIFN
;
A
#
# COMPACT_ATOMS: atom_id res chain seq x y z
N MET A 1 7.83 65.24 -20.08
CA MET A 1 8.44 63.92 -20.36
C MET A 1 8.24 63.07 -19.12
N ALA A 2 7.18 62.27 -19.07
CA ALA A 2 6.88 61.37 -17.96
C ALA A 2 7.12 59.94 -18.47
N ILE A 3 8.09 59.25 -17.88
CA ILE A 3 8.46 57.88 -18.25
C ILE A 3 7.47 56.96 -17.53
N LEU A 4 6.56 56.34 -18.29
CA LEU A 4 5.67 55.30 -17.78
C LEU A 4 6.50 54.02 -17.61
N GLN A 5 6.83 53.68 -16.37
CA GLN A 5 7.54 52.45 -16.03
C GLN A 5 6.50 51.33 -15.91
N VAL A 6 6.34 50.55 -16.99
CA VAL A 6 5.48 49.37 -17.00
C VAL A 6 6.20 48.26 -16.23
N CYS A 7 5.81 48.05 -14.98
CA CYS A 7 6.25 46.88 -14.21
C CYS A 7 5.60 45.63 -14.79
N PHE A 8 6.36 44.89 -15.60
CA PHE A 8 5.99 43.57 -16.08
C PHE A 8 6.09 42.59 -14.89
N TRP A 9 4.98 42.34 -14.22
CA TRP A 9 4.87 41.24 -13.27
C TRP A 9 4.93 39.93 -14.05
N MET A 10 6.13 39.35 -14.15
CA MET A 10 6.24 37.94 -14.50
C MET A 10 5.60 37.15 -13.37
N LEU A 11 4.35 36.73 -13.57
CA LEU A 11 3.79 35.57 -12.87
C LEU A 11 4.63 34.37 -13.31
N LEU A 12 5.74 34.14 -12.61
CA LEU A 12 6.37 32.84 -12.61
C LEU A 12 5.29 31.89 -12.09
N PRO A 13 4.84 30.88 -12.87
CA PRO A 13 4.09 29.80 -12.28
C PRO A 13 4.99 29.25 -11.19
N ALA A 14 4.52 29.27 -9.95
CA ALA A 14 5.10 28.42 -8.94
C ALA A 14 4.93 27.00 -9.49
N LEU A 15 6.00 26.46 -10.06
CA LEU A 15 6.16 25.03 -10.22
C LEU A 15 6.05 24.49 -8.80
N ALA A 16 4.85 24.07 -8.42
CA ALA A 16 4.65 23.24 -7.27
C ALA A 16 5.46 21.98 -7.58
N GLY A 17 6.68 21.92 -7.05
CA GLY A 17 7.51 20.73 -7.15
C GLY A 17 6.68 19.61 -6.57
N ALA A 18 6.30 18.64 -7.40
CA ALA A 18 5.86 17.37 -6.89
C ALA A 18 7.01 16.87 -6.02
N HIS A 19 6.81 16.83 -4.70
CA HIS A 19 7.75 16.20 -3.80
C HIS A 19 7.94 14.78 -4.30
N SER A 20 9.16 14.42 -4.71
CA SER A 20 9.42 13.06 -5.19
C SER A 20 9.12 12.07 -4.06
N VAL A 21 8.76 10.84 -4.43
CA VAL A 21 8.52 9.79 -3.44
C VAL A 21 9.79 9.54 -2.60
N ASP A 22 10.97 9.76 -3.18
CA ASP A 22 12.25 9.67 -2.49
C ASP A 22 12.42 10.72 -1.38
N GLU A 23 12.10 12.00 -1.64
CA GLU A 23 12.14 13.04 -0.62
C GLU A 23 11.13 12.74 0.52
N LEU A 24 9.96 12.20 0.16
CA LEU A 24 8.97 11.78 1.16
C LEU A 24 9.48 10.58 1.97
N ASN A 25 10.14 9.61 1.34
CA ASN A 25 10.77 8.47 2.02
C ASN A 25 11.79 8.94 3.06
N GLU A 26 12.69 9.87 2.70
CA GLU A 26 13.67 10.44 3.63
C GLU A 26 12.99 11.12 4.82
N LYS A 27 11.94 11.89 4.56
CA LYS A 27 11.17 12.57 5.61
C LYS A 27 10.46 11.57 6.53
N LEU A 28 9.83 10.53 5.97
CA LEU A 28 9.13 9.52 6.76
C LEU A 28 10.11 8.68 7.57
N LEU A 29 11.23 8.25 6.99
CA LEU A 29 12.32 7.59 7.72
C LEU A 29 12.79 8.39 8.94
N ALA A 30 12.87 9.72 8.81
CA ALA A 30 13.31 10.59 9.90
C ALA A 30 12.23 10.85 10.98
N SER A 31 10.94 10.69 10.65
CA SER A 31 9.83 11.18 11.48
C SER A 31 8.79 10.14 11.87
N GLU A 32 8.79 8.97 11.25
CA GLU A 32 7.88 7.87 11.50
C GLU A 32 8.67 6.60 11.84
N LYS A 33 8.69 6.26 13.13
CA LYS A 33 9.49 5.14 13.66
C LYS A 33 9.06 3.79 13.07
N PHE A 34 7.80 3.68 12.69
CA PHE A 34 7.19 2.44 12.23
C PHE A 34 7.15 2.31 10.71
N PHE A 35 7.81 3.23 10.00
CA PHE A 35 7.91 3.21 8.54
C PHE A 35 9.20 2.51 8.11
N GLN A 36 9.07 1.63 7.12
CA GLN A 36 10.20 1.06 6.40
C GLN A 36 9.96 1.23 4.89
N PRO A 37 10.81 1.99 4.18
CA PRO A 37 10.76 2.01 2.74
C PRO A 37 11.23 0.66 2.19
N ILE A 38 10.54 0.22 1.16
CA ILE A 38 10.86 -0.94 0.36
C ILE A 38 10.97 -0.45 -1.09
N ASP A 39 11.71 -1.15 -1.93
CA ASP A 39 11.76 -0.83 -3.36
C ASP A 39 12.07 -2.10 -4.16
N LYS A 40 11.06 -2.93 -4.35
CA LYS A 40 11.16 -4.16 -5.14
C LYS A 40 9.80 -4.61 -5.65
N PRO A 41 9.73 -5.51 -6.64
CA PRO A 41 8.46 -6.09 -7.06
C PRO A 41 7.73 -6.77 -5.90
N ALA A 42 6.43 -6.52 -5.77
CA ALA A 42 5.62 -7.20 -4.77
C ALA A 42 5.47 -8.70 -5.14
N PRO A 43 5.38 -9.60 -4.14
CA PRO A 43 5.04 -11.00 -4.38
C PRO A 43 3.75 -11.14 -5.18
N LYS A 44 3.78 -11.97 -6.22
CA LYS A 44 2.58 -12.27 -7.01
C LYS A 44 1.71 -13.26 -6.26
N PHE A 45 0.40 -13.09 -6.38
CA PHE A 45 -0.59 -14.02 -5.86
C PHE A 45 -1.72 -14.23 -6.85
N ALA A 46 -2.38 -15.38 -6.73
CA ALA A 46 -3.64 -15.71 -7.36
C ALA A 46 -4.51 -16.33 -6.28
N LEU A 47 -5.51 -15.57 -5.82
CA LEU A 47 -6.39 -15.90 -4.70
C LEU A 47 -7.85 -15.76 -5.13
N LEU A 48 -8.77 -16.00 -4.21
CA LEU A 48 -10.21 -15.83 -4.37
C LEU A 48 -10.67 -14.72 -3.44
N ASP A 49 -11.58 -13.85 -3.89
CA ASP A 49 -12.20 -12.86 -3.00
C ASP A 49 -13.37 -13.44 -2.19
N GLN A 50 -14.04 -12.57 -1.41
CA GLN A 50 -15.19 -12.95 -0.58
C GLN A 50 -16.39 -13.50 -1.35
N ASP A 51 -16.46 -13.31 -2.66
CA ASP A 51 -17.52 -13.83 -3.53
C ASP A 51 -17.08 -15.10 -4.29
N GLY A 52 -15.82 -15.53 -4.09
CA GLY A 52 -15.22 -16.68 -4.75
C GLY A 52 -14.65 -16.36 -6.13
N ASP A 53 -14.59 -15.09 -6.51
CA ASP A 53 -14.03 -14.68 -7.79
C ASP A 53 -12.50 -14.65 -7.74
N PRO A 54 -11.80 -15.08 -8.81
CA PRO A 54 -10.35 -15.06 -8.86
C PRO A 54 -9.80 -13.64 -8.89
N VAL A 55 -8.82 -13.35 -8.03
CA VAL A 55 -8.13 -12.07 -7.92
C VAL A 55 -6.62 -12.27 -7.91
N ASN A 56 -5.93 -11.48 -8.71
CA ASN A 56 -4.48 -11.44 -8.85
C ASN A 56 -3.98 -10.04 -8.54
N LEU A 57 -2.71 -9.91 -8.15
CA LEU A 57 -2.10 -8.60 -7.93
C LEU A 57 -2.19 -7.70 -9.18
N ALA A 58 -2.09 -8.27 -10.38
CA ALA A 58 -2.17 -7.53 -11.64
C ALA A 58 -3.55 -6.91 -11.90
N ASP A 59 -4.61 -7.42 -11.26
CA ASP A 59 -5.96 -6.85 -11.39
C ASP A 59 -6.08 -5.47 -10.73
N PHE A 60 -5.07 -5.08 -9.93
CA PHE A 60 -4.95 -3.77 -9.30
C PHE A 60 -4.00 -2.80 -10.04
N GLU A 61 -3.54 -3.14 -11.25
CA GLU A 61 -2.71 -2.24 -12.06
C GLU A 61 -3.40 -0.86 -12.22
N GLY A 62 -2.63 0.21 -12.03
CA GLY A 62 -3.14 1.58 -12.01
C GLY A 62 -3.69 2.06 -10.66
N LYS A 63 -3.82 1.18 -9.65
CA LYS A 63 -4.20 1.54 -8.28
C LYS A 63 -3.04 1.35 -7.30
N VAL A 64 -3.02 2.15 -6.24
CA VAL A 64 -2.19 1.87 -5.06
C VAL A 64 -2.92 0.83 -4.20
N VAL A 65 -2.22 -0.22 -3.77
CA VAL A 65 -2.80 -1.27 -2.92
C VAL A 65 -2.27 -1.12 -1.49
N VAL A 66 -3.19 -1.04 -0.53
CA VAL A 66 -2.92 -1.09 0.91
C VAL A 66 -3.27 -2.50 1.41
N LEU A 67 -2.25 -3.33 1.62
CA LEU A 67 -2.40 -4.77 1.89
C LEU A 67 -2.01 -5.13 3.32
N TYR A 68 -2.83 -5.91 4.01
CA TYR A 68 -2.49 -6.50 5.31
C TYR A 68 -3.03 -7.92 5.46
N PHE A 69 -2.44 -8.67 6.40
CA PHE A 69 -2.81 -10.03 6.72
C PHE A 69 -3.62 -10.08 8.02
N ALA A 70 -4.66 -10.90 8.05
CA ALA A 70 -5.50 -11.11 9.23
C ALA A 70 -6.13 -12.51 9.18
N TYR A 71 -6.73 -12.96 10.27
CA TYR A 71 -7.66 -14.11 10.27
C TYR A 71 -8.90 -13.70 11.06
N LEU A 72 -10.08 -14.15 10.62
CA LEU A 72 -11.33 -13.51 11.05
C LEU A 72 -11.71 -13.83 12.49
N SER A 73 -11.24 -14.96 13.00
CA SER A 73 -11.47 -15.42 14.37
C SER A 73 -10.48 -14.87 15.41
N CYS A 74 -9.52 -14.03 15.01
CA CYS A 74 -8.53 -13.46 15.91
C CYS A 74 -9.20 -12.61 17.02
N PRO A 75 -8.99 -12.94 18.32
CA PRO A 75 -9.63 -12.22 19.42
C PRO A 75 -8.85 -10.98 19.89
N ASP A 76 -7.70 -10.66 19.28
CA ASP A 76 -6.76 -9.65 19.80
C ASP A 76 -6.48 -8.52 18.80
N THR A 77 -5.39 -8.60 18.04
CA THR A 77 -4.86 -7.45 17.26
C THR A 77 -5.51 -7.25 15.90
N CYS A 78 -6.02 -8.30 15.24
CA CYS A 78 -6.62 -8.16 13.90
C CYS A 78 -7.87 -7.25 13.88
N PRO A 79 -8.81 -7.33 14.85
CA PRO A 79 -9.91 -6.35 14.94
C PRO A 79 -9.41 -4.91 15.02
N LEU A 80 -8.41 -4.64 15.85
CA LEU A 80 -7.84 -3.30 16.03
C LEU A 80 -7.16 -2.79 14.75
N GLN A 81 -6.43 -3.66 14.04
CA GLN A 81 -5.85 -3.32 12.75
C GLN A 81 -6.93 -3.02 11.71
N THR A 82 -7.99 -3.83 11.67
CA THR A 82 -9.11 -3.65 10.71
C THR A 82 -9.80 -2.30 10.92
N ASP A 83 -10.08 -1.94 12.17
CA ASP A 83 -10.69 -0.64 12.52
C ASP A 83 -9.78 0.53 12.10
N PHE A 84 -8.47 0.40 12.34
CA PHE A 84 -7.47 1.39 11.95
C PHE A 84 -7.36 1.54 10.42
N ILE A 85 -7.40 0.44 9.66
CA ILE A 85 -7.47 0.48 8.20
C ILE A 85 -8.79 1.12 7.73
N GLY A 86 -9.90 0.89 8.43
CA GLY A 86 -11.17 1.58 8.20
C GLY A 86 -11.06 3.10 8.31
N GLU A 87 -10.35 3.61 9.33
CA GLU A 87 -10.07 5.05 9.46
C GLU A 87 -9.26 5.58 8.27
N LEU A 88 -8.19 4.87 7.88
CA LEU A 88 -7.39 5.24 6.71
C LEU A 88 -8.20 5.27 5.41
N GLN A 89 -9.06 4.26 5.22
CA GLN A 89 -9.95 4.20 4.06
C GLN A 89 -10.93 5.36 4.07
N GLN A 90 -11.49 5.74 5.22
CA GLN A 90 -12.37 6.92 5.31
C GLN A 90 -11.63 8.21 4.92
N MET A 91 -10.39 8.40 5.40
CA MET A 91 -9.57 9.56 5.03
C MET A 91 -9.28 9.61 3.52
N ILE A 92 -8.96 8.46 2.92
CA ILE A 92 -8.70 8.34 1.48
C ILE A 92 -9.99 8.56 0.66
N ASN A 93 -11.10 7.94 1.07
CA ASN A 93 -12.38 8.02 0.39
C ASN A 93 -13.03 9.41 0.47
N ALA A 94 -12.61 10.26 1.41
CA ALA A 94 -12.98 11.67 1.48
C ALA A 94 -12.29 12.54 0.40
N THR A 95 -11.40 11.95 -0.42
CA THR A 95 -10.67 12.62 -1.49
C THR A 95 -10.93 11.92 -2.85
N PRO A 96 -10.48 12.51 -3.98
CA PRO A 96 -10.54 11.83 -5.28
C PRO A 96 -9.71 10.53 -5.37
N MET A 97 -8.86 10.22 -4.37
CA MET A 97 -8.09 8.98 -4.33
C MET A 97 -8.94 7.72 -4.17
N ARG A 98 -10.23 7.84 -3.80
CA ARG A 98 -11.16 6.71 -3.60
C ARG A 98 -11.09 5.66 -4.73
N ASP A 99 -11.03 6.11 -5.98
CA ASP A 99 -11.04 5.24 -7.16
C ASP A 99 -9.64 4.71 -7.54
N LEU A 100 -8.60 5.27 -6.91
CA LEU A 100 -7.19 5.04 -7.21
C LEU A 100 -6.48 4.20 -6.15
N VAL A 101 -7.18 3.80 -5.08
CA VAL A 101 -6.65 3.03 -3.97
C VAL A 101 -7.55 1.83 -3.70
N GLU A 102 -6.94 0.65 -3.57
CA GLU A 102 -7.62 -0.58 -3.15
C GLU A 102 -7.08 -1.03 -1.80
N PHE A 103 -7.97 -1.40 -0.88
CA PHE A 103 -7.62 -2.03 0.39
C PHE A 103 -7.77 -3.54 0.26
N VAL A 104 -6.74 -4.29 0.61
CA VAL A 104 -6.71 -5.75 0.46
C VAL A 104 -6.37 -6.39 1.79
N THR A 105 -7.29 -7.18 2.31
CA THR A 105 -7.04 -8.09 3.43
C THR A 105 -6.72 -9.46 2.85
N VAL A 106 -5.70 -10.16 3.33
CA VAL A 106 -5.46 -11.57 2.97
C VAL A 106 -5.66 -12.42 4.22
N THR A 107 -6.53 -13.43 4.15
CA THR A 107 -6.71 -14.34 5.29
C THR A 107 -5.50 -15.25 5.49
N THR A 108 -5.04 -15.39 6.74
CA THR A 108 -4.04 -16.37 7.14
C THR A 108 -4.67 -17.68 7.64
N ASP A 109 -6.00 -17.75 7.73
CA ASP A 109 -6.77 -18.95 8.11
C ASP A 109 -7.78 -19.40 7.03
N PRO A 110 -7.32 -19.72 5.80
CA PRO A 110 -8.20 -20.13 4.70
C PRO A 110 -8.96 -21.45 4.94
N LEU A 111 -8.63 -22.20 6.00
CA LEU A 111 -9.35 -23.42 6.39
C LEU A 111 -10.64 -23.13 7.16
N ASN A 112 -10.63 -22.08 7.99
CA ASN A 112 -11.76 -21.77 8.87
C ASN A 112 -12.53 -20.52 8.43
N ASP A 113 -11.88 -19.58 7.75
CA ASP A 113 -12.51 -18.34 7.29
C ASP A 113 -13.38 -18.62 6.06
N THR A 114 -14.70 -18.70 6.26
CA THR A 114 -15.64 -18.99 5.17
C THR A 114 -15.97 -17.73 4.36
N TYR A 115 -16.43 -17.90 3.12
CA TYR A 115 -16.91 -16.78 2.30
C TYR A 115 -17.99 -15.94 3.01
N ALA A 116 -18.87 -16.58 3.79
CA ALA A 116 -19.91 -15.88 4.55
C ALA A 116 -19.34 -15.03 5.69
N ASP A 117 -18.22 -15.43 6.28
CA ASP A 117 -17.52 -14.65 7.31
C ASP A 117 -16.75 -13.50 6.65
N MET A 118 -16.07 -13.77 5.54
CA MET A 118 -15.32 -12.79 4.74
C MET A 118 -16.22 -11.64 4.25
N GLN A 119 -17.41 -11.93 3.74
CA GLN A 119 -18.38 -10.92 3.27
C GLN A 119 -18.82 -9.96 4.38
N LYS A 120 -18.81 -10.40 5.65
CA LYS A 120 -19.26 -9.60 6.80
C LYS A 120 -18.12 -8.85 7.47
N PHE A 121 -16.93 -9.45 7.50
CA PHE A 121 -15.81 -9.00 8.31
C PHE A 121 -15.47 -7.52 8.14
N GLY A 122 -15.29 -7.06 6.90
CA GLY A 122 -14.94 -5.67 6.62
C GLY A 122 -16.07 -4.69 6.92
N PRO A 123 -17.27 -4.88 6.34
CA PRO A 123 -18.40 -3.98 6.57
C PRO A 123 -18.80 -3.83 8.05
N GLU A 124 -18.75 -4.91 8.84
CA GLU A 124 -19.02 -4.86 10.28
C GLU A 124 -18.01 -4.00 11.07
N ARG A 125 -16.83 -3.76 10.48
CA ARG A 125 -15.73 -2.96 11.04
C ARG A 125 -15.55 -1.61 10.34
N GLY A 126 -16.51 -1.21 9.49
CA GLY A 126 -16.53 0.09 8.86
C GLY A 126 -15.68 0.22 7.58
N LEU A 127 -15.22 -0.90 7.00
CA LEU A 127 -14.62 -0.89 5.67
C LEU A 127 -15.70 -0.74 4.59
N ASP A 128 -15.47 0.18 3.65
CA ASP A 128 -16.32 0.41 2.49
C ASP A 128 -16.04 -0.67 1.43
N PRO A 129 -17.02 -1.53 1.09
CA PRO A 129 -16.84 -2.60 0.10
C PRO A 129 -16.61 -2.08 -1.32
N TYR A 130 -16.75 -0.77 -1.57
CA TYR A 130 -16.47 -0.16 -2.88
C TYR A 130 -15.01 -0.33 -3.33
N ASN A 131 -14.06 -0.19 -2.40
CA ASN A 131 -12.62 -0.29 -2.69
C ASN A 131 -11.89 -1.13 -1.63
N TRP A 132 -12.55 -2.16 -1.14
CA TRP A 132 -11.98 -3.15 -0.24
C TRP A 132 -12.32 -4.56 -0.69
N ARG A 133 -11.35 -5.47 -0.57
CA ARG A 133 -11.50 -6.91 -0.78
C ARG A 133 -10.81 -7.69 0.32
N ILE A 134 -11.34 -8.86 0.63
CA ILE A 134 -10.63 -9.87 1.43
C ILE A 134 -10.39 -11.11 0.58
N LEU A 135 -9.16 -11.62 0.62
CA LEU A 135 -8.68 -12.69 -0.25
C LEU A 135 -8.33 -13.95 0.55
N THR A 136 -8.64 -15.11 -0.02
CA THR A 136 -8.34 -16.44 0.52
C THR A 136 -7.77 -17.36 -0.56
N SER A 137 -7.00 -18.37 -0.18
CA SER A 137 -6.65 -19.48 -1.08
C SER A 137 -7.68 -20.60 -1.08
N GLY A 138 -8.71 -20.48 -0.25
CA GLY A 138 -9.70 -21.53 0.00
C GLY A 138 -9.12 -22.71 0.80
N PRO A 139 -9.99 -23.64 1.24
CA PRO A 139 -9.58 -24.73 2.13
C PRO A 139 -8.67 -25.76 1.45
N ASP A 140 -8.63 -25.79 0.11
CA ASP A 140 -7.86 -26.75 -0.67
C ASP A 140 -6.35 -26.43 -0.72
N LEU A 141 -5.97 -25.17 -0.52
CA LEU A 141 -4.58 -24.69 -0.62
C LEU A 141 -4.18 -23.80 0.57
N PRO A 142 -4.25 -24.28 1.81
CA PRO A 142 -4.09 -23.43 2.99
C PRO A 142 -2.69 -22.85 3.18
N GLU A 143 -1.66 -23.49 2.62
CA GLU A 143 -0.29 -22.98 2.69
C GLU A 143 -0.06 -21.77 1.79
N ALA A 144 -0.87 -21.56 0.75
CA ALA A 144 -0.61 -20.50 -0.23
C ALA A 144 -0.66 -19.08 0.38
N THR A 145 -1.57 -18.82 1.33
CA THR A 145 -1.59 -17.51 2.02
C THR A 145 -0.48 -17.38 3.07
N ARG A 146 -0.02 -18.50 3.66
CA ARG A 146 1.11 -18.52 4.60
C ARG A 146 2.45 -18.28 3.90
N ASP A 147 2.66 -18.96 2.78
CA ASP A 147 3.80 -18.72 1.89
C ASP A 147 3.82 -17.27 1.41
N LEU A 148 2.65 -16.66 1.20
CA LEU A 148 2.55 -15.25 0.84
C LEU A 148 3.00 -14.33 1.99
N VAL A 149 2.61 -14.60 3.24
CA VAL A 149 3.10 -13.88 4.43
C VAL A 149 4.63 -13.92 4.49
N GLU A 150 5.24 -15.07 4.24
CA GLU A 150 6.70 -15.23 4.23
C GLU A 150 7.36 -14.47 3.06
N GLN A 151 6.75 -14.45 1.88
CA GLN A 151 7.25 -13.69 0.72
C GLN A 151 7.21 -12.18 0.96
N PHE A 152 6.27 -11.69 1.76
CA PHE A 152 6.24 -10.32 2.28
C PHE A 152 7.20 -10.11 3.47
N GLY A 153 8.02 -11.11 3.80
CA GLY A 153 9.11 -11.00 4.78
C GLY A 153 8.66 -11.13 6.24
N HIS A 154 7.49 -11.72 6.49
CA HIS A 154 6.96 -11.90 7.84
C HIS A 154 6.91 -13.37 8.23
N SER A 155 7.30 -13.68 9.46
CA SER A 155 7.16 -15.02 9.99
C SER A 155 5.69 -15.29 10.32
N TYR A 156 5.24 -16.49 9.99
CA TYR A 156 3.95 -17.02 10.40
C TYR A 156 4.17 -18.20 11.34
N GLN A 157 3.50 -18.19 12.50
CA GLN A 157 3.53 -19.31 13.45
C GLN A 157 2.14 -19.56 14.00
N VAL A 158 1.75 -20.83 14.06
CA VAL A 158 0.56 -21.26 14.82
C VAL A 158 1.07 -21.73 16.18
N VAL A 159 0.56 -21.13 17.26
CA VAL A 159 0.87 -21.52 18.63
C VAL A 159 -0.28 -22.33 19.24
N ASP A 160 -0.13 -22.76 20.49
CA ASP A 160 -1.14 -23.54 21.20
C ASP A 160 -2.53 -22.88 21.14
N ASP A 161 -3.57 -23.72 21.14
CA ASP A 161 -4.99 -23.33 21.00
C ASP A 161 -5.38 -22.70 19.65
N GLY A 162 -4.52 -22.81 18.63
CA GLY A 162 -4.82 -22.37 17.26
C GLY A 162 -4.60 -20.87 16.99
N TYR A 163 -4.03 -20.16 17.97
CA TYR A 163 -3.64 -18.76 17.80
C TYR A 163 -2.55 -18.63 16.74
N GLN A 164 -2.66 -17.59 15.91
CA GLN A 164 -1.67 -17.30 14.88
C GLN A 164 -0.88 -16.06 15.27
N VAL A 165 0.45 -16.20 15.28
CA VAL A 165 1.40 -15.10 15.47
C VAL A 165 1.94 -14.73 14.10
N HIS A 166 1.50 -13.57 13.63
CA HIS A 166 2.09 -12.85 12.51
C HIS A 166 2.27 -11.39 12.92
N GLY A 167 3.21 -10.69 12.30
CA GLY A 167 3.39 -9.26 12.55
C GLY A 167 2.15 -8.48 12.13
N THR A 168 1.76 -7.46 12.92
CA THR A 168 0.82 -6.42 12.49
C THR A 168 1.58 -5.50 11.54
N VAL A 169 1.44 -5.73 10.24
CA VAL A 169 2.13 -4.95 9.20
C VAL A 169 1.16 -4.62 8.08
N THR A 170 1.23 -3.37 7.64
CA THR A 170 0.50 -2.88 6.47
C THR A 170 1.52 -2.58 5.37
N HIS A 171 1.30 -3.17 4.20
CA HIS A 171 2.16 -3.07 3.04
C HIS A 171 1.52 -2.10 2.05
N VAL A 172 2.34 -1.26 1.43
CA VAL A 172 1.88 -0.34 0.39
C VAL A 172 2.55 -0.69 -0.92
N ILE A 173 1.74 -0.97 -1.93
CA ILE A 173 2.17 -1.36 -3.28
C ILE A 173 1.68 -0.29 -4.24
N ASP A 174 2.53 0.15 -5.16
CA ASP A 174 2.17 1.19 -6.12
C ASP A 174 1.38 0.68 -7.34
N LYS A 175 1.05 1.62 -8.23
CA LYS A 175 0.26 1.41 -9.44
C LYS A 175 0.90 0.43 -10.44
N ARG A 176 2.19 0.10 -10.29
CA ARG A 176 2.95 -0.84 -11.13
C ARG A 176 3.22 -2.17 -10.44
N GLY A 177 2.66 -2.39 -9.25
CA GLY A 177 2.89 -3.60 -8.47
C GLY A 177 4.26 -3.64 -7.78
N GLN A 178 4.95 -2.49 -7.60
CA GLN A 178 6.14 -2.44 -6.75
C GLN A 178 5.73 -2.27 -5.29
N TRP A 179 6.32 -3.05 -4.40
CA TRP A 179 6.16 -2.91 -2.96
C TRP A 179 7.07 -1.77 -2.48
N ARG A 180 6.46 -0.68 -1.99
CA ARG A 180 7.15 0.58 -1.70
C ARG A 180 7.36 0.85 -0.22
N ALA A 181 6.55 0.26 0.65
CA ALA A 181 6.74 0.43 2.09
C ALA A 181 6.05 -0.63 2.94
N ASN A 182 6.55 -0.74 4.17
CA ASN A 182 5.86 -1.31 5.31
C ASN A 182 5.58 -0.24 6.37
N PHE A 183 4.40 -0.34 6.97
CA PHE A 183 4.04 0.35 8.20
C PHE A 183 3.74 -0.68 9.28
N TYR A 184 4.51 -0.64 10.37
CA TYR A 184 4.46 -1.62 11.45
C TYR A 184 3.54 -1.18 12.59
N GLY A 185 2.81 -2.15 13.17
CA GLY A 185 1.92 -1.90 14.29
C GLY A 185 0.76 -0.98 13.94
N LEU A 186 0.22 -0.31 14.96
CA LEU A 186 -0.94 0.58 14.86
C LEU A 186 -0.62 2.01 15.34
N ASP A 187 0.63 2.26 15.75
CA ASP A 187 1.06 3.51 16.39
C ASP A 187 1.61 4.55 15.40
N PHE A 188 1.67 4.23 14.10
CA PHE A 188 2.04 5.21 13.09
C PHE A 188 0.91 6.21 12.85
N LYS A 189 1.26 7.42 12.45
CA LYS A 189 0.25 8.46 12.22
C LYS A 189 -0.56 8.13 10.95
N PRO A 190 -1.90 8.06 11.00
CA PRO A 190 -2.72 7.85 9.80
C PRO A 190 -2.39 8.83 8.67
N THR A 191 -2.15 10.09 9.03
CA THR A 191 -1.77 11.14 8.08
C THR A 191 -0.48 10.83 7.32
N ASN A 192 0.50 10.15 7.94
CA ASN A 192 1.76 9.81 7.29
C ASN A 192 1.54 8.76 6.20
N MET A 193 0.73 7.73 6.48
CA MET A 193 0.35 6.74 5.47
C MET A 193 -0.49 7.36 4.35
N VAL A 194 -1.48 8.19 4.68
CA VAL A 194 -2.32 8.86 3.66
C VAL A 194 -1.47 9.78 2.77
N MET A 195 -0.49 10.50 3.32
CA MET A 195 0.46 11.29 2.54
C MET A 195 1.32 10.41 1.63
N PHE A 196 1.78 9.26 2.12
CA PHE A 196 2.57 8.31 1.33
C PHE A 196 1.76 7.73 0.17
N VAL A 197 0.55 7.25 0.44
CA VAL A 197 -0.40 6.77 -0.58
C VAL A 197 -0.69 7.88 -1.61
N ASN A 198 -0.94 9.11 -1.16
CA ASN A 198 -1.15 10.24 -2.07
C ASN A 198 0.06 10.51 -2.97
N ALA A 199 1.29 10.38 -2.45
CA ALA A 199 2.49 10.53 -3.26
C ALA A 199 2.56 9.45 -4.36
N LEU A 200 2.29 8.18 -4.03
CA LEU A 200 2.26 7.08 -5.01
C LEU A 200 1.12 7.23 -6.04
N VAL A 201 -0.05 7.70 -5.61
CA VAL A 201 -1.17 8.00 -6.53
C VAL A 201 -0.75 9.05 -7.56
N ASN A 202 -0.05 10.09 -7.13
CA ASN A 202 0.39 11.20 -7.99
C ASN A 202 1.79 11.00 -8.61
N GLU A 203 2.45 9.87 -8.36
CA GLU A 203 3.74 9.56 -8.94
C GLU A 203 3.59 9.41 -10.46
N HIS A 204 4.38 10.19 -11.18
CA HIS A 204 4.52 10.08 -12.63
C HIS A 204 5.81 9.31 -12.91
N HIS A 205 5.68 8.15 -13.55
CA HIS A 205 6.82 7.43 -14.05
C HIS A 205 7.07 7.91 -15.49
N ASP A 206 8.18 8.59 -15.71
CA ASP A 206 8.67 8.84 -17.07
C ASP A 206 9.39 7.57 -17.54
N ASP A 207 8.78 6.81 -18.44
CA ASP A 207 9.31 5.54 -18.99
C ASP A 207 10.72 5.66 -19.63
N ASN A 208 11.23 6.88 -19.79
CA ASN A 208 12.53 7.20 -20.35
C ASN A 208 13.66 7.30 -19.29
N GLU A 209 13.35 7.39 -18.00
CA GLU A 209 14.37 7.56 -16.94
C GLU A 209 14.98 6.22 -16.50
N ASP A 210 14.19 5.13 -16.48
CA ASP A 210 14.61 3.77 -16.12
C ASP A 210 15.69 3.19 -17.08
N ASN A 211 15.89 3.79 -18.26
CA ASN A 211 16.89 3.39 -19.27
C ASN A 211 17.95 4.46 -19.55
N ALA A 212 17.93 5.59 -18.83
CA ALA A 212 18.94 6.63 -19.03
C ALA A 212 20.23 6.25 -18.26
N PRO A 213 21.41 6.24 -18.89
CA PRO A 213 22.66 6.05 -18.17
C PRO A 213 22.76 7.09 -17.06
N GLY A 214 23.11 6.65 -15.85
CA GLY A 214 23.15 7.50 -14.67
C GLY A 214 24.09 8.70 -14.89
N PHE A 215 23.95 9.74 -14.08
CA PHE A 215 24.82 10.92 -14.17
C PHE A 215 26.31 10.53 -14.19
N LEU A 216 26.71 9.54 -13.40
CA LEU A 216 28.08 9.01 -13.39
C LEU A 216 28.47 8.31 -14.69
N ASP A 217 27.58 7.54 -15.31
CA ASP A 217 27.83 6.90 -16.61
C ASP A 217 27.98 7.95 -17.73
N ARG A 218 27.18 9.02 -17.69
CA ARG A 218 27.32 10.15 -18.61
C ARG A 218 28.64 10.89 -18.40
N VAL A 219 29.05 11.14 -17.15
CA VAL A 219 30.33 11.79 -16.85
C VAL A 219 31.51 10.93 -17.28
N LEU A 220 31.48 9.62 -17.01
CA LEU A 220 32.55 8.69 -17.39
C LEU A 220 32.64 8.51 -18.90
N SER A 221 31.53 8.59 -19.64
CA SER A 221 31.52 8.55 -21.11
C SER A 221 32.21 9.74 -21.78
N ILE A 222 32.39 10.87 -21.07
CA ILE A 222 33.11 12.05 -21.58
C ILE A 222 34.62 11.87 -21.50
N PHE A 223 35.10 10.95 -20.64
CA PHE A 223 36.52 10.68 -20.41
C PHE A 223 37.04 9.43 -21.12
N ASN A 224 36.24 8.81 -22.00
CA ASN A 224 36.61 7.63 -22.78
C ASN A 224 36.53 7.90 -24.29
#